data_AF-A0A2P2N246-F1
#
_entry.id   AF-A0A2P2N246-F1
#
_cell.length_a   1.000
_cell.length_b   1.000
_cell.length_c   1.000
_cell.angle_alpha   90.00
_cell.angle_beta   90.00
_cell.angle_gamma   90.00
#
_symmetry.space_group_name_H-M   'P 1'
#
loop_
_entity.id
_entity.type
_entity.pdbx_description
1 polymer ?
#
loop_
_entity_poly.entity_id
_entity_poly.type
_entity_poly.pdbx_seq_one_letter_code
_entity_poly.pdbx_strand_id
1 'polypeptide(L)'
;MNIIDLEAWRRTNITKTYHQWLKLSLNSGLELWQPGVVPPALLAFEGYVHPIDALWHVAGLGYVPPEASEEILKTAAVLHFSGPAKPWLVIGFPEVRNVWTRHINFSNNFIRKCTIMD
;
A
#
# COMPACT_ATOMS: atom_id res chain seq x y z
N MET A 1 -0.56 0.81 5.35
CA MET A 1 -1.38 -0.16 6.09
C MET A 1 -2.04 0.62 7.21
N ASN A 2 -3.29 0.36 7.52
CA ASN A 2 -3.99 1.04 8.62
C ASN A 2 -4.50 -0.01 9.61
N ILE A 3 -4.35 0.27 10.90
CA ILE A 3 -5.03 -0.45 11.98
C ILE A 3 -6.13 0.49 12.48
N ILE A 4 -7.35 -0.01 12.55
CA ILE A 4 -8.52 0.81 12.89
C ILE A 4 -9.11 0.31 14.20
N ASP A 5 -9.15 1.20 15.20
CA ASP A 5 -9.93 0.99 16.42
C ASP A 5 -11.41 1.24 16.12
N LEU A 6 -12.18 0.15 16.03
CA LEU A 6 -13.61 0.20 15.73
C LEU A 6 -14.46 0.71 16.90
N GLU A 7 -13.99 0.62 18.15
CA GLU A 7 -14.70 1.20 19.29
C GLU A 7 -14.55 2.71 19.30
N ALA A 8 -13.33 3.21 19.16
CA ALA A 8 -13.06 4.64 19.03
C ALA A 8 -13.80 5.22 17.81
N TRP A 9 -13.79 4.51 16.67
CA TRP A 9 -14.56 4.90 15.49
C TRP A 9 -16.05 5.09 15.82
N ARG A 10 -16.69 4.13 16.49
CA ARG A 10 -18.13 4.21 16.82
C ARG A 10 -18.46 5.33 17.82
N ARG A 11 -17.51 5.72 18.66
CA ARG A 11 -17.68 6.81 19.64
C ARG A 11 -17.38 8.20 19.07
N THR A 12 -16.87 8.28 17.85
CA THR A 12 -16.55 9.54 17.16
C THR A 12 -17.50 9.78 15.99
N ASN A 13 -17.43 10.97 15.40
CA ASN A 13 -18.22 11.33 14.21
C ASN A 13 -17.46 11.15 12.90
N ILE A 14 -16.37 10.36 12.89
CA ILE A 14 -15.45 10.22 11.74
C ILE A 14 -16.18 9.88 10.44
N THR A 15 -17.14 8.94 10.45
CA THR A 15 -17.91 8.61 9.25
C THR A 15 -18.64 9.82 8.67
N LYS A 16 -19.27 10.64 9.52
CA LYS A 16 -19.99 11.84 9.09
C LYS A 16 -19.02 12.90 8.56
N THR A 17 -17.92 13.14 9.27
CA THR A 17 -16.86 14.08 8.85
C THR A 17 -16.24 13.67 7.51
N TYR A 18 -15.96 12.38 7.33
CA TYR A 18 -15.48 11.84 6.05
C TYR A 18 -16.46 12.11 4.91
N HIS A 19 -17.76 11.85 5.10
CA HIS A 19 -18.75 12.15 4.06
C HIS A 19 -18.87 13.64 3.73
N GLN A 20 -18.68 14.53 4.72
CA GLN A 20 -18.64 15.97 4.48
C GLN A 20 -17.45 16.36 3.60
N TRP A 21 -16.24 15.91 3.96
CA TRP A 21 -15.04 16.17 3.15
C TRP A 21 -15.11 15.56 1.76
N LEU A 22 -15.65 14.34 1.65
CA LEU A 22 -15.85 13.69 0.36
C LEU A 22 -16.79 14.51 -0.54
N LYS A 23 -17.92 14.98 0.01
CA LYS A 23 -18.86 15.82 -0.73
C LYS A 23 -18.23 17.14 -1.17
N LEU A 24 -17.45 17.79 -0.29
CA LEU A 24 -16.73 19.03 -0.62
C LEU A 24 -15.72 18.79 -1.74
N SER A 25 -14.90 17.74 -1.64
CA SER A 25 -13.93 17.36 -2.68
C SER A 25 -14.60 17.21 -4.05
N LEU A 26 -15.67 16.43 -4.11
CA LEU A 26 -16.42 16.19 -5.36
C LEU A 26 -17.01 17.49 -5.91
N ASN A 27 -17.61 18.33 -5.07
CA ASN A 27 -18.19 19.60 -5.48
C ASN A 27 -17.13 20.62 -5.95
N SER A 28 -15.88 20.49 -5.48
CA SER A 28 -14.75 21.33 -5.89
C SER A 28 -14.08 20.87 -7.19
N GLY A 29 -14.63 19.87 -7.88
CA GLY A 29 -14.04 19.33 -9.10
C GLY A 29 -12.79 18.46 -8.85
N LEU A 30 -12.48 18.17 -7.59
CA LEU A 30 -11.53 17.13 -7.21
C LEU A 30 -12.27 15.79 -7.34
N GLU A 31 -12.40 15.34 -8.60
CA GLU A 31 -12.90 14.02 -8.93
C GLU A 31 -12.06 12.93 -8.23
N LEU A 32 -12.54 11.68 -8.24
CA LEU A 32 -11.84 10.53 -7.66
C LEU A 32 -10.50 10.16 -8.34
N TRP A 33 -9.92 11.07 -9.12
CA TRP A 33 -8.61 10.95 -9.75
C TRP A 33 -7.47 11.12 -8.75
N GLN A 34 -6.32 10.50 -9.06
CA GLN A 34 -5.21 10.22 -8.13
C GLN A 34 -4.81 11.45 -7.29
N PRO A 35 -4.84 11.35 -5.94
CA PRO A 35 -4.89 10.13 -5.13
C PRO A 35 -6.31 9.67 -4.73
N GLY A 36 -7.36 10.17 -5.36
CA GLY A 36 -8.74 9.70 -5.19
C GLY A 36 -9.33 10.07 -3.82
N VAL A 37 -9.81 9.08 -3.07
CA VAL A 37 -10.45 9.27 -1.75
C VAL A 37 -9.47 9.56 -0.60
N VAL A 38 -8.16 9.52 -0.88
CA VAL A 38 -7.13 9.70 0.15
C VAL A 38 -7.17 11.08 0.81
N PRO A 39 -7.26 12.22 0.08
CA PRO A 39 -7.27 13.53 0.72
C PRO A 39 -8.48 13.76 1.64
N PRO A 40 -9.73 13.44 1.23
CA PRO A 40 -10.88 13.49 2.14
C PRO A 40 -10.72 12.61 3.38
N ALA A 41 -10.10 11.44 3.24
CA ALA A 41 -9.80 10.59 4.40
C ALA A 41 -8.78 11.26 5.32
N LEU A 42 -7.67 11.77 4.82
CA LEU A 42 -6.66 12.44 5.66
C LEU A 42 -7.25 13.63 6.45
N LEU A 43 -8.11 14.43 5.81
CA LEU A 43 -8.82 15.53 6.47
C LEU A 43 -9.81 15.05 7.52
N ALA A 44 -10.51 13.94 7.28
CA ALA A 44 -11.48 13.40 8.23
C ALA A 44 -10.83 12.80 9.49
N PHE A 45 -9.60 12.29 9.35
CA PHE A 45 -8.85 11.65 10.42
C PHE A 45 -7.80 12.56 11.05
N GLU A 46 -7.76 13.85 10.70
CA GLU A 46 -6.85 14.81 11.32
C GLU A 46 -7.01 14.79 12.85
N GLY A 47 -5.90 14.61 13.58
CA GLY A 47 -5.91 14.50 15.04
C GLY A 47 -6.40 13.15 15.60
N TYR A 48 -6.84 12.22 14.76
CA TYR A 48 -7.28 10.86 15.12
C TYR A 48 -6.33 9.76 14.63
N VAL A 49 -5.15 10.13 14.15
CA VAL A 49 -4.13 9.19 13.66
C VAL A 49 -2.95 9.11 14.61
N HIS A 50 -2.42 7.90 14.77
CA HIS A 50 -1.15 7.65 15.44
C HIS A 50 -0.18 7.02 14.44
N PRO A 51 1.06 7.53 14.34
CA PRO A 51 2.06 6.90 13.50
C PRO A 51 2.42 5.52 14.06
N ILE A 52 2.59 4.57 13.16
CA ILE A 52 3.19 3.27 13.46
C ILE A 52 4.62 3.26 12.90
N ASP A 53 5.47 2.40 13.45
CA ASP A 53 6.83 2.23 12.95
C ASP A 53 6.78 1.85 11.44
N ALA A 54 7.57 2.54 10.64
CA ALA A 54 7.58 2.40 9.18
C ALA A 54 7.94 0.97 8.72
N LEU A 55 8.67 0.19 9.53
CA LEU A 55 8.97 -1.20 9.24
C LEU A 55 7.74 -2.13 9.32
N TRP A 56 6.62 -1.69 9.91
CA TRP A 56 5.37 -2.45 9.81
C TRP A 56 4.86 -2.56 8.37
N HIS A 57 5.14 -1.57 7.53
CA HIS A 57 4.67 -1.54 6.16
C HIS A 57 5.60 -0.75 5.25
N VAL A 58 6.45 -1.47 4.51
CA VAL A 58 7.33 -0.89 3.49
C VAL A 58 6.65 -0.98 2.13
N ALA A 59 6.31 0.17 1.56
CA ALA A 59 5.62 0.28 0.27
C ALA A 59 6.49 0.95 -0.80
N GLY A 60 5.99 1.02 -2.03
CA GLY A 60 6.66 1.76 -3.12
C GLY A 60 7.80 1.01 -3.81
N LEU A 61 7.96 -0.29 -3.54
CA LEU A 61 9.06 -1.11 -4.05
C LEU A 61 9.07 -1.29 -5.58
N GLY A 62 8.02 -0.87 -6.29
CA GLY A 62 7.94 -0.87 -7.75
C GLY A 62 8.05 0.52 -8.39
N TYR A 63 8.36 1.56 -7.63
CA TYR A 63 8.59 2.92 -8.14
C TYR A 63 10.06 3.33 -8.11
N VAL A 64 10.77 2.97 -7.04
CA VAL A 64 12.18 3.29 -6.85
C VAL A 64 12.96 2.04 -6.49
N PRO A 65 14.18 1.86 -7.03
CA PRO A 65 15.06 0.80 -6.60
C PRO A 65 15.36 1.00 -5.11
N PRO A 66 15.38 -0.06 -4.31
CA PRO A 66 15.50 0.09 -2.89
C PRO A 66 17.01 0.16 -2.56
N GLU A 67 17.63 1.32 -2.86
CA GLU A 67 19.08 1.56 -2.81
C GLU A 67 19.72 1.40 -1.42
N ALA A 68 18.92 1.19 -0.35
CA ALA A 68 19.37 1.06 1.04
C ALA A 68 18.78 -0.17 1.78
N SER A 69 18.32 -1.22 1.09
CA SER A 69 17.17 -1.96 1.59
C SER A 69 17.32 -3.42 2.00
N GLU A 70 18.48 -4.09 1.92
CA GLU A 70 18.47 -5.54 2.20
C GLU A 70 18.05 -5.84 3.64
N GLU A 71 18.54 -5.07 4.60
CA GLU A 71 18.12 -5.16 6.00
C GLU A 71 16.64 -4.81 6.16
N ILE A 72 16.17 -3.72 5.54
CA ILE A 72 14.76 -3.30 5.57
C ILE A 72 13.84 -4.38 4.97
N LEU A 73 14.23 -4.99 3.86
CA LEU A 73 13.48 -6.07 3.20
C LEU A 73 13.41 -7.33 4.06
N LYS A 74 14.39 -7.55 4.96
CA LYS A 74 14.41 -8.67 5.90
C LYS A 74 13.65 -8.38 7.19
N THR A 75 13.67 -7.14 7.68
CA THR A 75 13.09 -6.75 8.97
C THR A 75 11.65 -6.27 8.87
N ALA A 76 11.21 -5.80 7.70
CA ALA A 76 9.85 -5.33 7.51
C ALA A 76 8.81 -6.44 7.75
N ALA A 77 7.72 -6.10 8.46
CA ALA A 77 6.63 -7.02 8.71
C ALA A 77 5.79 -7.28 7.44
N VAL A 78 5.57 -6.24 6.63
CA VAL A 78 4.83 -6.33 5.36
C VAL A 78 5.55 -5.55 4.27
N LEU A 79 5.85 -6.23 3.17
CA LEU A 79 6.34 -5.65 1.93
C LEU A 79 5.18 -5.45 0.95
N HIS A 80 4.98 -4.23 0.51
CA HIS A 80 3.98 -3.89 -0.49
C HIS A 80 4.66 -3.46 -1.79
N PHE A 81 4.58 -4.34 -2.79
CA PHE A 81 5.09 -4.11 -4.14
C PHE A 81 4.21 -3.12 -4.93
N SER A 82 3.97 -1.92 -4.38
CA SER A 82 3.24 -0.84 -5.04
C SER A 82 4.06 -0.29 -6.22
N GLY A 83 3.37 0.17 -7.27
CA GLY A 83 4.01 0.70 -8.47
C GLY A 83 4.12 -0.31 -9.61
N PRO A 84 4.60 0.15 -10.79
CA PRO A 84 4.59 -0.63 -12.02
C PRO A 84 5.64 -1.74 -12.05
N ALA A 85 6.81 -1.55 -11.45
CA ALA A 85 7.91 -2.51 -11.44
C ALA A 85 7.66 -3.65 -10.44
N LYS A 86 6.65 -4.49 -10.73
CA LYS A 86 6.34 -5.66 -9.92
C LYS A 86 7.49 -6.69 -9.97
N PRO A 87 7.78 -7.42 -8.88
CA PRO A 87 8.90 -8.37 -8.84
C PRO A 87 8.75 -9.52 -9.85
N TRP A 88 7.50 -9.88 -10.20
CA TRP A 88 7.19 -10.92 -11.19
C TRP A 88 7.25 -10.45 -12.65
N LEU A 89 7.52 -9.16 -12.91
CA LEU A 89 7.63 -8.62 -14.27
C LEU A 89 9.10 -8.39 -14.65
N VAL A 90 9.35 -8.30 -15.95
CA VAL A 90 10.68 -8.03 -16.53
C VAL A 90 11.26 -6.72 -15.99
N ILE A 91 10.42 -5.70 -15.84
CA ILE A 91 10.79 -4.37 -15.36
C ILE A 91 11.01 -4.31 -13.83
N GLY A 92 10.77 -5.40 -13.10
CA GLY A 92 10.96 -5.46 -11.65
C GLY A 92 12.42 -5.39 -11.23
N PHE A 93 12.69 -4.73 -10.10
CA PHE A 93 14.04 -4.60 -9.55
C PHE A 93 14.57 -5.97 -9.05
N PRO A 94 15.81 -6.37 -9.41
CA PRO A 94 16.37 -7.66 -9.01
C PRO A 94 16.40 -7.88 -7.48
N GLU A 95 16.64 -6.82 -6.71
CA GLU A 95 16.80 -6.85 -5.25
C GLU A 95 15.53 -7.34 -4.54
N VAL A 96 14.35 -7.08 -5.11
CA VAL A 96 13.05 -7.49 -4.54
C VAL A 96 12.49 -8.76 -5.14
N ARG A 97 13.05 -9.25 -6.26
CA ARG A 97 12.52 -10.43 -6.98
C ARG A 97 12.55 -11.66 -6.09
N ASN A 98 13.71 -11.99 -5.53
CA ASN A 98 13.91 -13.16 -4.67
C ASN A 98 13.04 -13.15 -3.42
N VAL A 99 12.71 -11.96 -2.91
CA VAL A 99 11.87 -11.81 -1.71
C VAL A 99 10.45 -12.30 -1.99
N TRP A 100 9.96 -12.11 -3.21
CA TRP A 100 8.65 -12.58 -3.63
C TRP A 100 8.68 -14.01 -4.22
N THR A 101 9.61 -14.32 -5.12
CA THR A 101 9.65 -15.61 -5.86
C THR A 101 9.87 -16.80 -4.94
N ARG A 102 10.57 -16.64 -3.81
CA ARG A 102 10.75 -17.72 -2.81
C ARG A 102 9.45 -18.27 -2.22
N HIS A 103 8.34 -17.52 -2.32
CA HIS A 103 7.03 -17.93 -1.83
C HIS A 103 6.15 -18.55 -2.94
N ILE A 104 6.66 -18.67 -4.17
CA ILE A 104 5.91 -19.14 -5.32
C ILE A 104 6.10 -20.64 -5.51
N ASN A 105 4.97 -21.34 -5.65
CA ASN A 105 4.98 -22.75 -6.01
C ASN A 105 4.97 -22.88 -7.55
N PHE A 106 6.16 -23.00 -8.13
CA PHE A 106 6.34 -23.20 -9.58
C PHE A 106 5.84 -24.56 -10.08
N SER A 107 5.52 -25.51 -9.20
CA SER A 107 4.84 -26.76 -9.60
C SER A 107 3.34 -26.57 -9.84
N ASN A 108 2.74 -25.44 -9.44
CA ASN A 108 1.32 -25.16 -9.63
C ASN A 108 0.98 -24.92 -11.12
N ASN A 109 0.00 -25.65 -11.65
CA ASN A 109 -0.38 -25.60 -13.07
C ASN A 109 -0.88 -24.23 -13.55
N PHE A 110 -1.46 -23.41 -12.68
CA PHE A 110 -1.87 -22.04 -13.04
C PHE A 110 -0.67 -21.10 -13.08
N ILE A 111 0.22 -21.21 -12.10
CA ILE A 111 1.44 -20.39 -12.01
C ILE A 111 2.38 -20.65 -13.18
N ARG A 112 2.53 -21.92 -13.62
CA ARG A 112 3.35 -22.26 -14.80
C ARG A 112 2.87 -21.62 -16.10
N LYS A 113 1.61 -21.21 -16.18
CA LYS A 113 1.05 -20.49 -17.34
C LYS A 113 1.30 -18.98 -17.26
N CYS A 114 1.72 -18.47 -16.11
CA CYS A 114 2.09 -17.07 -15.94
C CYS A 114 3.55 -16.87 -16.39
N THR A 115 3.81 -15.77 -17.11
CA THR A 115 5.17 -15.36 -17.48
C THR A 115 5.87 -14.68 -16.31
N ILE A 116 6.12 -15.45 -15.24
CA ILE A 116 6.87 -14.98 -14.07
C ILE A 116 8.36 -15.09 -14.39
N MET A 117 9.11 -14.03 -14.09
CA MET A 117 10.57 -14.05 -14.16
C MET A 117 11.15 -14.77 -12.94
N ASP A 118 11.92 -15.82 -13.18
CA ASP A 118 12.76 -16.48 -12.17
C ASP A 118 14.05 -15.68 -11.91
#